data_AF-A0AAV6CR90-F1
#
_entry.id   AF-A0AAV6CR90-F1
#
_cell.length_a   1.000
_cell.length_b   1.000
_cell.length_c   1.000
_cell.angle_alpha   90.00
_cell.angle_beta   90.00
_cell.angle_gamma   90.00
#
_symmetry.space_group_name_H-M   'P 1'
#
loop_
_entity.id
_entity.type
_entity.pdbx_description
1 polymer ?
#
loop_
_entity_poly.entity_id
_entity_poly.type
_entity_poly.pdbx_seq_one_letter_code
_entity_poly.pdbx_strand_id
1 'polypeptide(L)'
;FIAAAGERTRRIRLGTGVSSLPYHHPFILADRVQQLDYQLKGRFMFGVGPGSLPSDAFMMGIDPLRQRDMMEEALDVLIPLLRGEAVTKITDWFSVKEARLQLMPYTRPHVEMAVAAQISPAGPRAAGKHGIGMLSIGSTTSQGYMALSAAWDICEELAREHKHAVSRHHWRLVAPMHVAETREKALENVRFGLGQWVRYFTEVIALPFEIKGSSVEDKCAQLIESGYAVIGDPDDAAAQLERLDKQSGGFGCFLQLAHNWADFPQTLRSYELIARYVMPRFQALNPGRQASLDWTAANREKFMNAGRQAKVLATEKHLAERRGKPSA
;
A
#
# COMPACT_ATOMS: atom_id res chain seq x y z
N PHE A 1 -19.41 -0.77 2.87
CA PHE A 1 -18.82 -1.02 1.53
C PHE A 1 -18.00 -2.31 1.47
N ILE A 2 -17.11 -2.59 2.45
CA ILE A 2 -16.24 -3.79 2.41
C ILE A 2 -17.04 -5.10 2.29
N ALA A 3 -18.11 -5.27 3.07
CA ALA A 3 -18.97 -6.47 2.98
C ALA A 3 -19.50 -6.69 1.55
N ALA A 4 -20.04 -5.65 0.90
CA ALA A 4 -20.52 -5.71 -0.48
C ALA A 4 -19.41 -6.01 -1.49
N ALA A 5 -18.20 -5.44 -1.33
CA ALA A 5 -17.04 -5.79 -2.17
C ALA A 5 -16.57 -7.23 -1.91
N GLY A 6 -16.72 -7.72 -0.67
CA GLY A 6 -16.41 -9.07 -0.24
C GLY A 6 -17.14 -10.14 -1.02
N GLU A 7 -18.44 -9.95 -1.26
CA GLU A 7 -19.29 -10.86 -2.03
C GLU A 7 -18.88 -10.96 -3.50
N ARG A 8 -18.38 -9.85 -4.07
CA ARG A 8 -17.98 -9.73 -5.47
C ARG A 8 -16.54 -10.16 -5.74
N THR A 9 -15.79 -10.52 -4.70
CA THR A 9 -14.37 -10.88 -4.80
C THR A 9 -14.09 -12.24 -4.18
N ARG A 10 -12.94 -12.83 -4.51
CA ARG A 10 -12.55 -14.17 -4.04
C ARG A 10 -11.16 -14.23 -3.39
N ARG A 11 -10.21 -13.45 -3.91
CA ARG A 11 -8.80 -13.51 -3.49
C ARG A 11 -8.28 -12.21 -2.90
N ILE A 12 -8.73 -11.06 -3.39
CA ILE A 12 -8.23 -9.76 -2.92
C ILE A 12 -8.53 -9.59 -1.43
N ARG A 13 -7.56 -9.04 -0.71
CA ARG A 13 -7.71 -8.63 0.69
C ARG A 13 -8.34 -7.25 0.74
N LEU A 14 -9.22 -7.03 1.71
CA LEU A 14 -9.97 -5.79 1.86
C LEU A 14 -9.76 -5.28 3.27
N GLY A 15 -9.54 -3.98 3.42
CA GLY A 15 -9.30 -3.42 4.74
C GLY A 15 -9.75 -1.98 4.91
N THR A 16 -9.83 -1.57 6.16
CA THR A 16 -10.03 -0.17 6.52
C THR A 16 -8.69 0.54 6.49
N GLY A 17 -8.70 1.82 6.09
CA GLY A 17 -7.53 2.70 6.09
C GLY A 17 -7.95 4.15 6.37
N VAL A 18 -8.67 4.42 7.47
CA VAL A 18 -8.79 3.63 8.71
C VAL A 18 -10.19 3.64 9.32
N SER A 19 -10.44 2.78 10.31
CA SER A 19 -11.52 2.99 11.29
C SER A 19 -11.00 3.90 12.41
N SER A 20 -11.66 5.04 12.61
CA SER A 20 -11.33 5.98 13.67
C SER A 20 -11.82 5.43 15.01
N LEU A 21 -10.89 4.92 15.84
CA LEU A 21 -11.24 4.23 17.08
C LEU A 21 -12.03 5.09 18.07
N PRO A 22 -11.75 6.40 18.24
CA PRO A 22 -12.53 7.24 19.15
C PRO A 22 -14.02 7.36 18.80
N TYR A 23 -14.43 6.96 17.58
CA TYR A 23 -15.81 7.10 17.11
C TYR A 23 -16.67 5.87 17.43
N HIS A 24 -16.09 4.88 18.10
CA HIS A 24 -16.71 3.57 18.29
C HIS A 24 -16.48 3.05 19.71
N HIS A 25 -17.51 2.43 20.29
CA HIS A 25 -17.30 1.60 21.48
C HIS A 25 -16.44 0.37 21.11
N PRO A 26 -15.28 0.14 21.75
CA PRO A 26 -14.30 -0.84 21.29
C PRO A 26 -14.84 -2.27 21.25
N PHE A 27 -15.65 -2.68 22.25
CA PHE A 27 -16.27 -4.01 22.25
C PHE A 27 -17.21 -4.25 21.04
N ILE A 28 -18.04 -3.26 20.70
CA ILE A 28 -18.97 -3.34 19.56
C ILE A 28 -18.20 -3.38 18.25
N LEU A 29 -17.10 -2.63 18.16
CA LEU A 29 -16.24 -2.63 16.98
C LEU A 29 -15.52 -3.98 16.81
N ALA A 30 -15.03 -4.59 17.89
CA ALA A 30 -14.41 -5.92 17.85
C ALA A 30 -15.37 -6.99 17.29
N ASP A 31 -16.63 -6.98 17.74
CA ASP A 31 -17.66 -7.90 17.25
C ASP A 31 -17.93 -7.74 15.74
N ARG A 32 -18.04 -6.49 15.27
CA ARG A 32 -18.20 -6.19 13.82
C ARG A 32 -16.98 -6.60 13.00
N VAL A 33 -15.78 -6.39 13.51
CA VAL A 33 -14.52 -6.80 12.87
C VAL A 33 -14.47 -8.33 12.75
N GLN A 34 -14.81 -9.03 13.82
CA GLN A 34 -14.87 -10.49 13.84
C GLN A 34 -15.89 -11.01 12.83
N GLN A 35 -17.09 -10.43 12.79
CA GLN A 35 -18.14 -10.81 11.82
C GLN A 35 -17.65 -10.61 10.38
N LEU A 36 -17.02 -9.47 10.09
CA LEU A 36 -16.53 -9.16 8.75
C LEU A 36 -15.39 -10.09 8.34
N ASP A 37 -14.50 -10.46 9.26
CA ASP A 37 -13.41 -11.40 9.01
C ASP A 37 -13.94 -12.80 8.62
N TYR A 38 -15.02 -13.26 9.26
CA TYR A 38 -15.73 -14.48 8.85
C TYR A 38 -16.38 -14.38 7.48
N GLN A 39 -17.12 -13.29 7.21
CA GLN A 39 -17.75 -13.06 5.91
C GLN A 39 -16.72 -13.04 4.77
N LEU A 40 -15.53 -12.51 5.06
CA LEU A 40 -14.43 -12.43 4.11
C LEU A 40 -13.52 -13.67 4.11
N LYS A 41 -13.74 -14.66 4.99
CA LYS A 41 -12.91 -15.86 5.14
C LYS A 41 -11.42 -15.51 5.31
N GLY A 42 -11.14 -14.59 6.23
CA GLY A 42 -9.77 -14.20 6.59
C GLY A 42 -9.10 -13.19 5.65
N ARG A 43 -9.84 -12.63 4.70
CA ARG A 43 -9.32 -11.60 3.78
C ARG A 43 -9.43 -10.18 4.33
N PHE A 44 -9.92 -10.02 5.56
CA PHE A 44 -10.04 -8.71 6.18
C PHE A 44 -8.68 -8.22 6.72
N MET A 45 -8.40 -6.93 6.58
CA MET A 45 -7.29 -6.23 7.22
C MET A 45 -7.84 -5.02 7.98
N PHE A 46 -7.54 -4.91 9.27
CA PHE A 46 -8.13 -3.89 10.12
C PHE A 46 -7.17 -2.73 10.34
N GLY A 47 -7.26 -1.72 9.47
CA GLY A 47 -6.54 -0.47 9.66
C GLY A 47 -7.28 0.47 10.61
N VAL A 48 -6.57 1.00 11.60
CA VAL A 48 -7.12 1.79 12.70
C VAL A 48 -6.38 3.11 12.88
N GLY A 49 -7.01 4.11 13.47
CA GLY A 49 -6.36 5.37 13.79
C GLY A 49 -7.16 6.25 14.74
N PRO A 50 -6.64 7.43 15.09
CA PRO A 50 -7.31 8.35 16.01
C PRO A 50 -8.44 9.15 15.34
N GLY A 51 -8.47 9.18 14.01
CA GLY A 51 -9.29 10.11 13.23
C GLY A 51 -8.44 11.25 12.67
N SER A 52 -8.77 11.71 11.45
CA SER A 52 -7.99 12.70 10.71
C SER A 52 -8.70 14.05 10.52
N LEU A 53 -10.01 14.11 10.78
CA LEU A 53 -10.82 15.31 10.56
C LEU A 53 -11.29 15.88 11.90
N PRO A 54 -10.70 16.99 12.38
CA PRO A 54 -11.16 17.66 13.58
C PRO A 54 -12.63 18.12 13.48
N SER A 55 -13.12 18.39 12.28
CA SER A 55 -14.53 18.71 12.03
C SER A 55 -15.46 17.56 12.43
N ASP A 56 -15.09 16.31 12.12
CA ASP A 56 -15.89 15.14 12.49
C ASP A 56 -15.90 14.95 13.99
N ALA A 57 -14.73 15.10 14.63
CA ALA A 57 -14.61 15.04 16.08
C ALA A 57 -15.51 16.10 16.74
N PHE A 58 -15.47 17.34 16.26
CA PHE A 58 -16.33 18.42 16.72
C PHE A 58 -17.82 18.08 16.58
N MET A 59 -18.26 17.60 15.40
CA MET A 59 -19.66 17.21 15.16
C MET A 59 -20.11 16.04 16.05
N MET A 60 -19.19 15.18 16.46
CA MET A 60 -19.45 14.08 17.39
C MET A 60 -19.33 14.49 18.86
N GLY A 61 -18.93 15.73 19.16
CA GLY A 61 -18.69 16.20 20.53
C GLY A 61 -17.43 15.61 21.18
N ILE A 62 -16.47 15.15 20.37
CA ILE A 62 -15.20 14.59 20.81
C ILE A 62 -14.13 15.69 20.76
N ASP A 63 -13.39 15.87 21.85
CA ASP A 63 -12.22 16.76 21.87
C ASP A 63 -11.11 16.21 20.95
N PRO A 64 -10.71 16.92 19.88
CA PRO A 64 -9.64 16.50 18.98
C PRO A 64 -8.29 16.25 19.69
N LEU A 65 -8.04 16.90 20.84
CA LEU A 65 -6.82 16.72 21.61
C LEU A 65 -6.76 15.34 22.28
N ARG A 66 -7.92 14.78 22.65
CA ARG A 66 -8.05 13.46 23.32
C ARG A 66 -7.96 12.28 22.36
N GLN A 67 -8.15 12.48 21.05
CA GLN A 67 -8.30 11.39 20.09
C GLN A 67 -7.14 10.37 20.05
N ARG A 68 -5.91 10.82 20.33
CA ARG A 68 -4.73 9.94 20.37
C ARG A 68 -4.75 9.05 21.61
N ASP A 69 -5.02 9.61 22.77
CA ASP A 69 -5.19 8.86 24.03
C ASP A 69 -6.36 7.88 23.92
N MET A 70 -7.50 8.34 23.39
CA MET A 70 -8.68 7.49 23.17
C MET A 70 -8.37 6.32 22.22
N MET A 71 -7.56 6.54 21.18
CA MET A 71 -7.12 5.44 20.30
C MET A 71 -6.28 4.41 21.06
N GLU A 72 -5.30 4.85 21.84
CA GLU A 72 -4.48 3.95 22.67
C GLU A 72 -5.34 3.19 23.67
N GLU A 73 -6.28 3.87 24.31
CA GLU A 73 -7.20 3.26 25.27
C GLU A 73 -8.08 2.19 24.63
N ALA A 74 -8.57 2.44 23.41
CA ALA A 74 -9.35 1.50 22.62
C ALA A 74 -8.52 0.29 22.16
N LEU A 75 -7.25 0.51 21.78
CA LEU A 75 -6.34 -0.56 21.37
C LEU A 75 -6.02 -1.55 22.49
N ASP A 76 -5.87 -1.06 23.72
CA ASP A 76 -5.71 -1.88 24.93
C ASP A 76 -6.91 -2.84 25.18
N VAL A 77 -8.06 -2.58 24.55
CA VAL A 77 -9.25 -3.44 24.64
C VAL A 77 -9.46 -4.27 23.38
N LEU A 78 -9.37 -3.64 22.21
CA LEU A 78 -9.61 -4.28 20.92
C LEU A 78 -8.66 -5.45 20.66
N ILE A 79 -7.37 -5.26 20.92
CA ILE A 79 -6.36 -6.25 20.57
C ILE A 79 -6.48 -7.52 21.43
N PRO A 80 -6.56 -7.43 22.77
CA PRO A 80 -6.76 -8.63 23.58
C PRO A 80 -8.09 -9.33 23.27
N LEU A 81 -9.18 -8.58 23.03
CA LEU A 81 -10.46 -9.17 22.60
C LEU A 81 -10.32 -9.98 21.30
N LEU A 82 -9.65 -9.42 20.29
CA LEU A 82 -9.41 -10.10 19.02
C LEU A 82 -8.42 -11.28 19.14
N ARG A 83 -7.62 -11.32 20.21
CA ARG A 83 -6.77 -12.46 20.60
C ARG A 83 -7.50 -13.49 21.46
N GLY A 84 -8.72 -13.20 21.89
CA GLY A 84 -9.59 -14.13 22.65
C GLY A 84 -9.44 -14.03 24.15
N GLU A 85 -8.83 -12.95 24.62
CA GLU A 85 -8.62 -12.66 26.02
C GLU A 85 -9.84 -11.95 26.61
N ALA A 86 -10.01 -12.08 27.92
CA ALA A 86 -11.01 -11.32 28.67
C ALA A 86 -10.44 -9.97 29.08
N VAL A 87 -11.22 -8.89 28.94
CA VAL A 87 -10.74 -7.53 29.23
C VAL A 87 -11.70 -6.78 30.15
N THR A 88 -11.15 -6.15 31.18
CA THR A 88 -11.82 -5.12 31.98
C THR A 88 -11.06 -3.82 31.85
N LYS A 89 -11.76 -2.75 31.47
CA LYS A 89 -11.18 -1.40 31.36
C LYS A 89 -12.28 -0.35 31.56
N ILE A 90 -11.98 0.68 32.33
CA ILE A 90 -12.85 1.83 32.57
C ILE A 90 -12.05 3.07 32.17
N THR A 91 -12.62 3.89 31.30
CA THR A 91 -12.10 5.21 30.91
C THR A 91 -13.17 6.26 31.16
N ASP A 92 -12.89 7.51 30.81
CA ASP A 92 -13.87 8.60 30.82
C ASP A 92 -14.91 8.51 29.69
N TRP A 93 -14.69 7.68 28.67
CA TRP A 93 -15.56 7.60 27.47
C TRP A 93 -16.10 6.19 27.14
N PHE A 94 -15.55 5.11 27.72
CA PHE A 94 -16.19 3.78 27.68
C PHE A 94 -15.85 2.93 28.91
N SER A 95 -16.62 1.85 29.10
CA SER A 95 -16.27 0.82 30.05
C SER A 95 -16.58 -0.58 29.50
N VAL A 96 -15.72 -1.53 29.83
CA VAL A 96 -15.91 -2.97 29.58
C VAL A 96 -15.59 -3.73 30.86
N LYS A 97 -16.38 -4.76 31.17
CA LYS A 97 -16.20 -5.59 32.37
C LYS A 97 -16.17 -7.05 31.96
N GLU A 98 -15.03 -7.70 32.22
CA GLU A 98 -14.77 -9.11 31.89
C GLU A 98 -15.21 -9.46 30.46
N ALA A 99 -15.09 -8.50 29.54
CA ALA A 99 -15.62 -8.60 28.19
C ALA A 99 -14.85 -9.64 27.39
N ARG A 100 -15.59 -10.46 26.63
CA ARG A 100 -15.06 -11.54 25.79
C ARG A 100 -15.86 -11.58 24.49
N LEU A 101 -15.19 -11.84 23.38
CA LEU A 101 -15.90 -12.14 22.13
C LEU A 101 -16.49 -13.56 22.22
N GLN A 102 -17.74 -13.71 21.79
CA GLN A 102 -18.39 -15.03 21.74
C GLN A 102 -17.73 -15.95 20.72
N LEU A 103 -17.24 -15.36 19.62
CA LEU A 103 -16.56 -16.06 18.55
C LEU A 103 -15.19 -15.41 18.33
N MET A 104 -14.19 -16.24 18.11
CA MET A 104 -12.85 -15.79 17.75
C MET A 104 -12.76 -15.45 16.27
N PRO A 105 -11.94 -14.48 15.82
CA PRO A 105 -11.76 -14.21 14.39
C PRO A 105 -11.45 -15.45 13.55
N TYR A 106 -11.85 -15.42 12.29
CA TYR A 106 -11.55 -16.47 11.32
C TYR A 106 -10.03 -16.59 11.11
N THR A 107 -9.36 -15.44 10.98
CA THR A 107 -7.91 -15.33 10.86
C THR A 107 -7.23 -15.68 12.18
N ARG A 108 -6.21 -16.54 12.11
CA ARG A 108 -5.40 -16.96 13.26
C ARG A 108 -3.96 -16.43 13.15
N PRO A 109 -3.33 -16.04 14.25
CA PRO A 109 -3.87 -16.01 15.62
C PRO A 109 -4.94 -14.93 15.85
N HIS A 110 -4.94 -13.87 15.04
CA HIS A 110 -5.96 -12.80 15.06
C HIS A 110 -5.99 -12.09 13.70
N VAL A 111 -6.97 -11.18 13.50
CA VAL A 111 -7.07 -10.32 12.31
C VAL A 111 -5.78 -9.52 12.13
N GLU A 112 -5.29 -9.38 10.90
CA GLU A 112 -4.16 -8.49 10.61
C GLU A 112 -4.56 -7.04 10.87
N MET A 113 -3.79 -6.34 11.70
CA MET A 113 -4.03 -4.95 12.07
C MET A 113 -2.89 -4.05 11.62
N ALA A 114 -3.23 -2.81 11.28
CA ALA A 114 -2.25 -1.75 11.06
C ALA A 114 -2.76 -0.43 11.65
N VAL A 115 -1.90 0.33 12.31
CA VAL A 115 -2.26 1.66 12.82
C VAL A 115 -1.78 2.75 11.87
N ALA A 116 -2.62 3.75 11.62
CA ALA A 116 -2.24 4.92 10.85
C ALA A 116 -1.08 5.66 11.52
N ALA A 117 -0.06 5.93 10.72
CA ALA A 117 1.08 6.74 11.08
C ALA A 117 1.19 7.92 10.08
N GLN A 118 1.69 9.04 10.57
CA GLN A 118 1.90 10.26 9.80
C GLN A 118 3.17 10.90 10.41
N ILE A 119 3.15 12.18 10.76
CA ILE A 119 4.26 12.88 11.41
C ILE A 119 4.32 12.58 12.92
N SER A 120 3.18 12.34 13.56
CA SER A 120 3.11 12.08 15.01
C SER A 120 3.68 10.71 15.39
N PRO A 121 4.37 10.59 16.54
CA PRO A 121 4.87 9.30 17.03
C PRO A 121 3.76 8.36 17.54
N ALA A 122 2.51 8.82 17.69
CA ALA A 122 1.43 8.00 18.27
C ALA A 122 1.18 6.69 17.50
N GLY A 123 1.16 6.75 16.16
CA GLY A 123 1.00 5.57 15.31
C GLY A 123 2.15 4.56 15.50
N PRO A 124 3.42 4.96 15.27
CA PRO A 124 4.59 4.12 15.54
C PRO A 124 4.64 3.53 16.94
N ARG A 125 4.34 4.33 17.97
CA ARG A 125 4.32 3.86 19.36
C ARG A 125 3.27 2.78 19.56
N ALA A 126 2.04 3.00 19.08
CA ALA A 126 0.97 2.01 19.15
C ALA A 126 1.33 0.72 18.38
N ALA A 127 1.95 0.84 17.21
CA ALA A 127 2.40 -0.30 16.41
C ALA A 127 3.40 -1.18 17.19
N GLY A 128 4.44 -0.55 17.75
CA GLY A 128 5.44 -1.25 18.55
C GLY A 128 4.87 -1.86 19.84
N LYS A 129 4.16 -1.04 20.63
CA LYS A 129 3.54 -1.47 21.90
C LYS A 129 2.66 -2.71 21.76
N HIS A 130 1.95 -2.85 20.64
CA HIS A 130 1.00 -3.95 20.44
C HIS A 130 1.45 -5.03 19.44
N GLY A 131 2.58 -4.83 18.75
CA GLY A 131 3.09 -5.75 17.75
C GLY A 131 2.22 -5.81 16.48
N ILE A 132 1.71 -4.67 16.02
CA ILE A 132 0.86 -4.57 14.81
C ILE A 132 1.56 -3.79 13.70
N GLY A 133 1.01 -3.84 12.48
CA GLY A 133 1.57 -3.14 11.33
C GLY A 133 1.39 -1.62 11.40
N MET A 134 2.01 -0.92 10.43
CA MET A 134 1.85 0.52 10.25
C MET A 134 1.25 0.84 8.88
N LEU A 135 0.48 1.91 8.83
CA LEU A 135 -0.08 2.50 7.61
C LEU A 135 0.34 3.97 7.55
N SER A 136 1.45 4.28 6.89
CA SER A 136 1.96 5.64 6.79
C SER A 136 1.24 6.42 5.69
N ILE A 137 0.33 7.30 6.11
CA ILE A 137 -0.40 8.21 5.23
C ILE A 137 0.49 9.42 4.92
N GLY A 138 0.50 9.89 3.67
CA GLY A 138 1.31 11.05 3.28
C GLY A 138 2.82 10.79 3.36
N SER A 139 3.25 9.57 3.04
CA SER A 139 4.66 9.14 3.06
C SER A 139 5.56 9.94 2.08
N THR A 140 4.94 10.67 1.16
CA THR A 140 5.59 11.51 0.14
C THR A 140 5.52 13.00 0.42
N THR A 141 4.82 13.42 1.49
CA THR A 141 4.95 14.79 2.01
C THR A 141 6.38 15.01 2.50
N SER A 142 6.92 16.23 2.40
CA SER A 142 8.31 16.48 2.80
C SER A 142 8.60 16.04 4.24
N GLN A 143 7.70 16.36 5.17
CA GLN A 143 7.84 15.95 6.57
C GLN A 143 7.62 14.45 6.76
N GLY A 144 6.57 13.88 6.14
CA GLY A 144 6.27 12.45 6.26
C GLY A 144 7.39 11.56 5.69
N TYR A 145 7.96 11.96 4.55
CA TYR A 145 9.10 11.29 3.92
C TYR A 145 10.34 11.30 4.83
N MET A 146 10.69 12.46 5.38
CA MET A 146 11.82 12.59 6.31
C MET A 146 11.61 11.78 7.60
N ALA A 147 10.36 11.63 8.03
CA ALA A 147 10.01 10.90 9.26
C ALA A 147 9.99 9.38 9.10
N LEU A 148 10.07 8.80 7.90
CA LEU A 148 9.88 7.35 7.69
C LEU A 148 10.84 6.51 8.55
N SER A 149 12.16 6.70 8.45
CA SER A 149 13.13 5.92 9.23
C SER A 149 12.88 6.06 10.73
N ALA A 150 12.73 7.29 11.22
CA ALA A 150 12.48 7.56 12.64
C ALA A 150 11.16 6.93 13.13
N ALA A 151 10.12 6.92 12.31
CA ALA A 151 8.87 6.24 12.62
C ALA A 151 9.06 4.73 12.76
N TRP A 152 9.88 4.10 11.91
CA TRP A 152 10.20 2.69 12.09
C TRP A 152 11.03 2.44 13.35
N ASP A 153 12.04 3.28 13.63
CA ASP A 153 12.90 3.12 14.80
C ASP A 153 12.10 3.16 16.11
N ILE A 154 11.13 4.06 16.22
CA ILE A 154 10.20 4.13 17.37
C ILE A 154 9.36 2.85 17.49
N CYS A 155 8.86 2.33 16.36
CA CYS A 155 8.08 1.09 16.34
C CYS A 155 8.91 -0.11 16.82
N GLU A 156 10.14 -0.24 16.32
CA GLU A 156 11.05 -1.32 16.67
C GLU A 156 11.54 -1.24 18.12
N GLU A 157 11.80 -0.04 18.61
CA GLU A 157 12.14 0.20 20.01
C GLU A 157 11.02 -0.26 20.95
N LEU A 158 9.78 0.22 20.75
CA LEU A 158 8.67 -0.17 21.61
C LEU A 158 8.27 -1.64 21.43
N ALA A 159 8.41 -2.21 20.24
CA ALA A 159 8.20 -3.63 20.03
C ALA A 159 9.15 -4.46 20.91
N ARG A 160 10.43 -4.09 20.97
CA ARG A 160 11.43 -4.75 21.81
C ARG A 160 11.12 -4.60 23.30
N GLU A 161 10.72 -3.40 23.75
CA GLU A 161 10.31 -3.17 25.15
C GLU A 161 9.13 -4.05 25.56
N HIS A 162 8.14 -4.19 24.67
CA HIS A 162 6.92 -4.96 24.89
C HIS A 162 7.02 -6.44 24.48
N LYS A 163 8.22 -6.91 24.09
CA LYS A 163 8.48 -8.30 23.65
C LYS A 163 7.61 -8.75 22.48
N HIS A 164 7.37 -7.84 21.55
CA HIS A 164 6.70 -8.11 20.29
C HIS A 164 7.69 -8.14 19.13
N ALA A 165 7.35 -8.91 18.10
CA ALA A 165 8.05 -8.88 16.82
C ALA A 165 7.28 -8.00 15.85
N VAL A 166 7.98 -7.06 15.20
CA VAL A 166 7.44 -6.25 14.12
C VAL A 166 8.23 -6.51 12.84
N SER A 167 7.57 -6.38 11.69
CA SER A 167 8.20 -6.60 10.38
C SER A 167 7.81 -5.50 9.42
N ARG A 168 8.80 -4.97 8.68
CA ARG A 168 8.58 -4.01 7.60
C ARG A 168 7.64 -4.56 6.54
N HIS A 169 7.49 -5.88 6.44
CA HIS A 169 6.50 -6.53 5.56
C HIS A 169 5.05 -6.14 5.91
N HIS A 170 4.77 -5.76 7.16
CA HIS A 170 3.45 -5.28 7.59
C HIS A 170 3.31 -3.75 7.55
N TRP A 171 4.33 -3.05 7.04
CA TRP A 171 4.31 -1.61 6.87
C TRP A 171 3.84 -1.23 5.47
N ARG A 172 2.84 -0.37 5.43
CA ARG A 172 2.23 0.18 4.22
C ARG A 172 2.57 1.64 4.07
N LEU A 173 3.10 2.04 2.92
CA LEU A 173 3.32 3.43 2.57
C LEU A 173 2.27 3.88 1.55
N VAL A 174 1.58 4.98 1.85
CA VAL A 174 0.52 5.53 1.00
C VAL A 174 1.02 6.77 0.27
N ALA A 175 0.90 6.79 -1.06
CA ALA A 175 1.17 7.98 -1.86
C ALA A 175 0.29 8.03 -3.12
N PRO A 176 -0.02 9.23 -3.64
CA PRO A 176 -0.74 9.38 -4.90
C PRO A 176 0.19 9.24 -6.10
N MET A 177 -0.28 8.56 -7.14
CA MET A 177 0.39 8.52 -8.44
C MET A 177 -0.60 8.31 -9.58
N HIS A 178 -0.39 9.04 -10.67
CA HIS A 178 -1.05 8.81 -11.96
C HIS A 178 0.00 8.54 -13.03
N VAL A 179 -0.09 7.37 -13.66
CA VAL A 179 0.86 6.90 -14.67
C VAL A 179 0.16 6.80 -16.03
N ALA A 180 0.82 7.29 -17.08
CA ALA A 180 0.41 7.08 -18.47
C ALA A 180 1.57 6.56 -19.31
N GLU A 181 1.36 6.32 -20.60
CA GLU A 181 2.40 5.86 -21.53
C GLU A 181 3.58 6.84 -21.63
N THR A 182 3.31 8.15 -21.49
CA THR A 182 4.32 9.20 -21.47
C THR A 182 3.99 10.24 -20.40
N ARG A 183 4.98 11.03 -19.99
CA ARG A 183 4.79 12.15 -19.05
C ARG A 183 3.78 13.17 -19.56
N GLU A 184 3.81 13.48 -20.84
CA GLU A 184 2.88 14.42 -21.48
C GLU A 184 1.44 13.90 -21.40
N LYS A 185 1.23 12.60 -21.66
CA LYS A 185 -0.10 12.00 -21.55
C LYS A 185 -0.61 11.97 -20.11
N ALA A 186 0.29 11.75 -19.14
CA ALA A 186 -0.08 11.81 -17.73
C ALA A 186 -0.54 13.21 -17.34
N LEU A 187 0.19 14.25 -17.76
CA LEU A 187 -0.18 15.65 -17.56
C LEU A 187 -1.51 16.00 -18.24
N GLU A 188 -1.74 15.52 -19.46
CA GLU A 188 -3.03 15.69 -20.14
C GLU A 188 -4.18 15.07 -19.35
N ASN A 189 -4.00 13.82 -18.90
CA ASN A 189 -5.01 13.06 -18.17
C ASN A 189 -5.44 13.75 -16.86
N VAL A 190 -4.50 14.29 -16.09
CA VAL A 190 -4.79 14.87 -14.77
C VAL A 190 -5.50 16.24 -14.82
N ARG A 191 -5.53 16.88 -16.00
CA ARG A 191 -6.33 18.12 -16.22
C ARG A 191 -7.81 17.91 -15.91
N PHE A 192 -8.28 16.68 -16.02
CA PHE A 192 -9.67 16.30 -15.76
C PHE A 192 -10.15 16.70 -14.36
N GLY A 193 -9.37 16.40 -13.32
CA GLY A 193 -9.86 16.58 -11.94
C GLY A 193 -8.83 17.01 -10.90
N LEU A 194 -7.54 17.15 -11.26
CA LEU A 194 -6.52 17.56 -10.28
C LEU A 194 -6.84 18.92 -9.64
N GLY A 195 -7.32 19.89 -10.41
CA GLY A 195 -7.64 21.22 -9.89
C GLY A 195 -8.71 21.19 -8.79
N GLN A 196 -9.76 20.38 -8.97
CA GLN A 196 -10.81 20.19 -7.96
C GLN A 196 -10.29 19.42 -6.74
N TRP A 197 -9.48 18.39 -6.99
CA TRP A 197 -8.84 17.61 -5.94
C TRP A 197 -7.95 18.52 -5.06
N VAL A 198 -7.09 19.33 -5.66
CA VAL A 198 -6.24 20.29 -4.94
C VAL A 198 -7.09 21.23 -4.10
N ARG A 199 -8.13 21.84 -4.67
CA ARG A 199 -9.04 22.73 -3.94
C ARG A 199 -9.64 22.05 -2.71
N TYR A 200 -10.16 20.84 -2.86
CA TYR A 200 -10.75 20.10 -1.74
C TYR A 200 -9.71 19.84 -0.64
N PHE A 201 -8.50 19.43 -1.02
CA PHE A 201 -7.46 19.13 -0.06
C PHE A 201 -6.86 20.38 0.61
N THR A 202 -6.90 21.55 -0.01
CA THR A 202 -6.44 22.82 0.60
C THR A 202 -7.52 23.53 1.41
N GLU A 203 -8.77 23.52 0.93
CA GLU A 203 -9.86 24.32 1.53
C GLU A 203 -10.73 23.52 2.51
N VAL A 204 -10.84 22.19 2.36
CA VAL A 204 -11.74 21.35 3.19
C VAL A 204 -10.95 20.47 4.15
N ILE A 205 -10.00 19.69 3.63
CA ILE A 205 -9.16 18.80 4.46
C ILE A 205 -8.03 19.57 5.16
N ALA A 206 -7.64 20.74 4.61
CA ALA A 206 -6.53 21.56 5.07
C ALA A 206 -5.19 20.81 5.16
N LEU A 207 -4.78 20.13 4.07
CA LEU A 207 -3.44 19.54 3.99
C LEU A 207 -2.35 20.62 4.11
N PRO A 208 -1.23 20.34 4.80
CA PRO A 208 -0.22 21.33 5.17
C PRO A 208 0.76 21.64 4.02
N PHE A 209 0.28 21.85 2.80
CA PHE A 209 1.11 22.34 1.70
C PHE A 209 0.41 23.46 0.93
N GLU A 210 1.16 24.54 0.67
CA GLU A 210 0.72 25.66 -0.15
C GLU A 210 0.96 25.32 -1.63
N ILE A 211 -0.08 24.85 -2.34
CA ILE A 211 -0.01 24.82 -3.81
C ILE A 211 -0.36 26.21 -4.34
N LYS A 212 0.63 26.88 -4.94
CA LYS A 212 0.49 28.23 -5.52
C LYS A 212 0.08 28.13 -6.99
N GLY A 213 -0.38 29.22 -7.58
CA GLY A 213 -0.75 29.28 -8.99
C GLY A 213 -2.20 28.88 -9.29
N SER A 214 -2.72 29.41 -10.39
CA SER A 214 -4.13 29.26 -10.79
C SER A 214 -4.34 28.10 -11.78
N SER A 215 -3.35 27.81 -12.63
CA SER A 215 -3.44 26.77 -13.65
C SER A 215 -3.33 25.36 -13.04
N VAL A 216 -3.75 24.33 -13.77
CA VAL A 216 -3.58 22.94 -13.33
C VAL A 216 -2.12 22.51 -13.51
N GLU A 217 -1.45 23.03 -14.52
CA GLU A 217 -0.05 22.78 -14.85
C GLU A 217 0.89 23.22 -13.73
N ASP A 218 0.70 24.43 -13.18
CA ASP A 218 1.50 24.92 -12.05
C ASP A 218 1.36 24.01 -10.83
N LYS A 219 0.14 23.50 -10.61
CA LYS A 219 -0.18 22.59 -9.51
C LYS A 219 0.46 21.22 -9.73
N CYS A 220 0.39 20.68 -10.95
CA CYS A 220 1.09 19.45 -11.33
C CYS A 220 2.58 19.57 -11.05
N ALA A 221 3.22 20.64 -11.56
CA ALA A 221 4.65 20.87 -11.43
C ALA A 221 5.07 20.88 -9.95
N GLN A 222 4.39 21.64 -9.10
CA GLN A 222 4.69 21.67 -7.67
C GLN A 222 4.52 20.32 -6.97
N LEU A 223 3.50 19.54 -7.33
CA LEU A 223 3.29 18.20 -6.76
C LEU A 223 4.40 17.22 -7.16
N ILE A 224 4.91 17.33 -8.39
CA ILE A 224 6.01 16.52 -8.91
C ILE A 224 7.34 16.97 -8.28
N GLU A 225 7.65 18.26 -8.30
CA GLU A 225 8.90 18.84 -7.80
C GLU A 225 9.10 18.61 -6.29
N SER A 226 8.02 18.71 -5.51
CA SER A 226 8.06 18.39 -4.08
C SER A 226 8.21 16.89 -3.79
N GLY A 227 8.05 16.04 -4.81
CA GLY A 227 8.00 14.59 -4.67
C GLY A 227 6.74 14.09 -3.96
N TYR A 228 5.71 14.93 -3.81
CA TYR A 228 4.44 14.55 -3.17
C TYR A 228 3.68 13.51 -4.00
N ALA A 229 3.67 13.69 -5.32
CA ALA A 229 2.96 12.84 -6.26
C ALA A 229 3.83 12.46 -7.45
N VAL A 230 3.48 11.34 -8.08
CA VAL A 230 3.93 11.01 -9.43
C VAL A 230 2.81 11.35 -10.40
N ILE A 231 3.11 12.18 -11.39
CA ILE A 231 2.27 12.40 -12.57
C ILE A 231 3.21 12.23 -13.75
N GLY A 232 3.29 11.02 -14.29
CA GLY A 232 4.39 10.66 -15.18
C GLY A 232 4.24 9.31 -15.86
N ASP A 233 5.37 8.72 -16.23
CA ASP A 233 5.45 7.42 -16.88
C ASP A 233 5.77 6.29 -15.85
N PRO A 234 5.83 5.01 -16.27
CA PRO A 234 6.17 3.92 -15.34
C PRO A 234 7.56 4.02 -14.70
N ASP A 235 8.52 4.70 -15.34
CA ASP A 235 9.86 4.86 -14.77
C ASP A 235 9.84 5.89 -13.64
N ASP A 236 9.08 6.98 -13.77
CA ASP A 236 8.86 7.94 -12.68
C ASP A 236 8.23 7.27 -11.45
N ALA A 237 7.24 6.40 -11.66
CA ALA A 237 6.61 5.65 -10.58
C ALA A 237 7.58 4.66 -9.92
N ALA A 238 8.41 3.96 -10.70
CA ALA A 238 9.44 3.07 -10.16
C ALA A 238 10.47 3.85 -9.33
N ALA A 239 10.98 4.97 -9.84
CA ALA A 239 11.92 5.82 -9.14
C ALA A 239 11.35 6.33 -7.80
N GLN A 240 10.06 6.65 -7.75
CA GLN A 240 9.40 7.03 -6.51
C GLN A 240 9.32 5.89 -5.49
N LEU A 241 9.07 4.65 -5.92
CA LEU A 241 9.08 3.49 -5.01
C LEU A 241 10.50 3.18 -4.51
N GLU A 242 11.52 3.27 -5.36
CA GLU A 242 12.94 3.14 -4.96
C GLU A 242 13.34 4.21 -3.95
N ARG A 243 12.88 5.45 -4.15
CA ARG A 243 13.09 6.56 -3.21
C ARG A 243 12.49 6.26 -1.84
N LEU A 244 11.27 5.75 -1.79
CA LEU A 244 10.60 5.36 -0.55
C LEU A 244 11.28 4.15 0.12
N ASP A 245 11.69 3.16 -0.66
CA ASP A 245 12.37 1.96 -0.17
C ASP A 245 13.68 2.32 0.52
N LYS A 246 14.51 3.14 -0.15
CA LYS A 246 15.76 3.65 0.39
C LYS A 246 15.56 4.46 1.67
N GLN A 247 14.56 5.33 1.71
CA GLN A 247 14.30 6.21 2.86
C GLN A 247 13.77 5.45 4.09
N SER A 248 12.99 4.39 3.87
CA SER A 248 12.37 3.60 4.94
C SER A 248 13.22 2.41 5.39
N GLY A 249 14.29 2.09 4.65
CA GLY A 249 15.03 0.84 4.82
C GLY A 249 14.20 -0.39 4.44
N GLY A 250 13.24 -0.21 3.54
CA GLY A 250 12.30 -1.24 3.08
C GLY A 250 10.89 -1.12 3.68
N PHE A 251 9.89 -1.54 2.90
CA PHE A 251 8.50 -1.64 3.33
C PHE A 251 7.78 -2.76 2.58
N GLY A 252 6.66 -3.24 3.12
CA GLY A 252 6.00 -4.45 2.62
C GLY A 252 4.95 -4.19 1.54
N CYS A 253 4.35 -3.00 1.54
CA CYS A 253 3.24 -2.70 0.64
C CYS A 253 3.19 -1.22 0.28
N PHE A 254 3.17 -0.94 -1.02
CA PHE A 254 2.77 0.37 -1.52
C PHE A 254 1.25 0.40 -1.71
N LEU A 255 0.61 1.43 -1.17
CA LEU A 255 -0.80 1.70 -1.39
C LEU A 255 -0.93 2.97 -2.22
N GLN A 256 -1.45 2.80 -3.43
CA GLN A 256 -1.80 3.95 -4.26
C GLN A 256 -3.02 4.66 -3.66
N LEU A 257 -2.86 5.94 -3.35
CA LEU A 257 -3.97 6.77 -2.90
C LEU A 257 -4.92 6.98 -4.08
N ALA A 258 -6.12 6.42 -3.98
CA ALA A 258 -7.17 6.65 -4.97
C ALA A 258 -7.47 8.15 -5.07
N HIS A 259 -7.53 8.65 -6.29
CA HIS A 259 -7.77 10.05 -6.61
C HIS A 259 -8.63 10.16 -7.86
N ASN A 260 -9.27 11.32 -8.03
CA ASN A 260 -10.11 11.61 -9.20
C ASN A 260 -9.39 12.55 -10.17
N TRP A 261 -8.07 12.38 -10.36
CA TRP A 261 -7.29 13.28 -11.23
C TRP A 261 -7.60 13.11 -12.70
N ALA A 262 -7.82 11.87 -13.15
CA ALA A 262 -8.14 11.52 -14.52
C ALA A 262 -9.56 10.93 -14.61
N ASP A 263 -10.10 10.82 -15.83
CA ASP A 263 -11.34 10.09 -16.04
C ASP A 263 -11.19 8.59 -15.69
N PHE A 264 -12.31 7.87 -15.61
CA PHE A 264 -12.29 6.48 -15.17
C PHE A 264 -11.49 5.55 -16.11
N PRO A 265 -11.64 5.62 -17.45
CA PRO A 265 -10.79 4.85 -18.37
C PRO A 265 -9.28 5.09 -18.17
N GLN A 266 -8.85 6.35 -18.05
CA GLN A 266 -7.43 6.68 -17.84
C GLN A 266 -6.94 6.28 -16.44
N THR A 267 -7.81 6.33 -15.43
CA THR A 267 -7.50 5.82 -14.08
C THR A 267 -7.26 4.30 -14.11
N LEU A 268 -8.12 3.53 -14.80
CA LEU A 268 -7.91 2.08 -14.97
C LEU A 268 -6.64 1.78 -15.76
N ARG A 269 -6.36 2.58 -16.80
CA ARG A 269 -5.14 2.44 -17.60
C ARG A 269 -3.89 2.68 -16.73
N SER A 270 -3.91 3.69 -15.87
CA SER A 270 -2.84 3.95 -14.90
C SER A 270 -2.59 2.75 -14.00
N TYR A 271 -3.65 2.15 -13.44
CA TYR A 271 -3.52 0.95 -12.59
C TYR A 271 -2.90 -0.23 -13.34
N GLU A 272 -3.29 -0.42 -14.60
CA GLU A 272 -2.73 -1.46 -15.46
C GLU A 272 -1.24 -1.22 -15.72
N LEU A 273 -0.83 0.01 -16.04
CA LEU A 273 0.57 0.35 -16.28
C LEU A 273 1.43 0.13 -15.03
N ILE A 274 0.94 0.55 -13.86
CA ILE A 274 1.61 0.32 -12.57
C ILE A 274 1.78 -1.19 -12.33
N ALA A 275 0.71 -1.98 -12.49
CA ALA A 275 0.74 -3.41 -12.26
C ALA A 275 1.66 -4.17 -13.25
N ARG A 276 1.72 -3.74 -14.51
CA ARG A 276 2.50 -4.42 -15.56
C ARG A 276 3.96 -4.00 -15.64
N TYR A 277 4.26 -2.73 -15.39
CA TYR A 277 5.59 -2.17 -15.69
C TYR A 277 6.35 -1.65 -14.47
N VAL A 278 5.66 -1.41 -13.35
CA VAL A 278 6.28 -0.91 -12.11
C VAL A 278 6.45 -2.05 -11.11
N MET A 279 5.34 -2.67 -10.66
CA MET A 279 5.35 -3.67 -9.59
C MET A 279 6.28 -4.88 -9.83
N PRO A 280 6.43 -5.43 -11.06
CA PRO A 280 7.33 -6.55 -11.29
C PRO A 280 8.82 -6.25 -11.01
N ARG A 281 9.22 -4.98 -10.98
CA ARG A 281 10.59 -4.56 -10.59
C ARG A 281 10.87 -4.82 -9.11
N PHE A 282 9.85 -4.77 -8.26
CA PHE A 282 9.96 -4.88 -6.80
C PHE A 282 9.52 -6.25 -6.27
N GLN A 283 8.72 -7.00 -7.03
CA GLN A 283 8.13 -8.27 -6.59
C GLN A 283 8.95 -9.51 -6.97
N ALA A 284 10.18 -9.33 -7.47
CA ALA A 284 11.05 -10.43 -7.89
C ALA A 284 10.37 -11.44 -8.85
N LEU A 285 9.48 -10.95 -9.74
CA LEU A 285 8.72 -11.81 -10.66
C LEU A 285 9.52 -12.24 -11.90
N ASN A 286 10.56 -11.48 -12.26
CA ASN A 286 11.37 -11.68 -13.46
C ASN A 286 12.86 -12.08 -13.28
N PRO A 287 13.46 -12.29 -12.09
CA PRO A 287 14.89 -12.62 -11.97
C PRO A 287 15.31 -13.82 -12.84
N GLY A 288 14.54 -14.91 -12.83
CA GLY A 288 14.85 -16.09 -13.64
C GLY A 288 14.78 -15.83 -15.15
N ARG A 289 13.78 -15.04 -15.59
CA ARG A 289 13.65 -14.62 -16.99
C ARG A 289 14.83 -13.75 -17.40
N GLN A 290 15.19 -12.76 -16.57
CA GLN A 290 16.28 -11.83 -16.88
C GLN A 290 17.62 -12.56 -16.95
N ALA A 291 17.92 -13.41 -15.96
CA ALA A 291 19.12 -14.25 -15.97
C ALA A 291 19.20 -15.13 -17.23
N SER A 292 18.07 -15.71 -17.67
CA SER A 292 18.01 -16.49 -18.90
C SER A 292 18.25 -15.64 -20.16
N LEU A 293 17.70 -14.42 -20.23
CA LEU A 293 17.90 -13.51 -21.35
C LEU A 293 19.36 -13.08 -21.44
N ASP A 294 19.94 -12.65 -20.33
CA ASP A 294 21.32 -12.17 -20.25
C ASP A 294 22.31 -13.28 -20.61
N TRP A 295 22.10 -14.50 -20.08
CA TRP A 295 22.92 -15.66 -20.42
C TRP A 295 22.80 -16.02 -21.90
N THR A 296 21.60 -15.99 -22.47
CA THR A 296 21.38 -16.29 -23.89
C THR A 296 22.05 -15.25 -24.77
N ALA A 297 21.94 -13.96 -24.42
CA ALA A 297 22.58 -12.87 -25.12
C ALA A 297 24.11 -12.98 -25.07
N ALA A 298 24.68 -13.24 -23.89
CA ALA A 298 26.13 -13.43 -23.70
C ALA A 298 26.69 -14.64 -24.49
N ASN A 299 25.87 -15.66 -24.71
CA ASN A 299 26.25 -16.88 -25.46
C ASN A 299 25.75 -16.87 -26.92
N ARG A 300 25.26 -15.74 -27.43
CA ARG A 300 24.62 -15.64 -28.75
C ARG A 300 25.49 -16.19 -29.86
N GLU A 301 26.79 -15.86 -29.89
CA GLU A 301 27.69 -16.32 -30.95
C GLU A 301 27.84 -17.84 -30.96
N LYS A 302 28.03 -18.44 -29.77
CA LYS A 302 28.11 -19.91 -29.61
C LYS A 302 26.88 -20.59 -30.20
N PHE A 303 25.67 -20.10 -29.88
CA PHE A 303 24.43 -20.68 -30.37
C PHE A 303 24.21 -20.45 -31.87
N MET A 304 24.51 -19.24 -32.36
CA MET A 304 24.36 -18.91 -33.78
C MET A 304 25.36 -19.67 -34.66
N ASN A 305 26.55 -19.98 -34.15
CA ASN A 305 27.55 -20.79 -34.86
C ASN A 305 27.13 -22.25 -34.90
N ALA A 306 26.74 -22.83 -33.76
CA ALA A 306 26.20 -24.19 -33.72
C ALA A 306 24.97 -24.35 -34.62
N GLY A 307 24.06 -23.37 -34.62
CA GLY A 307 22.88 -23.36 -35.49
C GLY A 307 23.22 -23.24 -36.98
N ARG A 308 24.23 -22.46 -37.35
CA ARG A 308 24.74 -22.39 -38.73
C ARG A 308 25.34 -23.72 -39.18
N GLN A 309 26.20 -24.33 -38.35
CA GLN A 309 26.81 -25.63 -38.65
C GLN A 309 25.76 -26.74 -38.79
N ALA A 310 24.75 -26.77 -37.91
CA ALA A 310 23.66 -27.73 -38.00
C ALA A 310 22.88 -27.62 -39.32
N LYS A 311 22.66 -26.40 -39.81
CA LYS A 311 22.01 -26.17 -41.11
C LYS A 311 22.86 -26.70 -42.27
N VAL A 312 24.17 -26.44 -42.26
CA VAL A 312 25.11 -26.95 -43.28
C VAL A 312 25.09 -28.48 -43.31
N LEU A 313 25.25 -29.13 -42.15
CA LEU A 313 25.21 -30.59 -42.02
C LEU A 313 23.88 -31.18 -42.53
N ALA A 314 22.75 -30.55 -42.20
CA ALA A 314 21.44 -30.99 -42.68
C ALA A 314 21.31 -30.87 -44.21
N THR A 315 21.83 -29.79 -44.81
CA THR A 315 21.86 -29.62 -46.27
C THR A 315 22.74 -30.65 -46.95
N GLU A 316 23.94 -30.91 -46.43
CA GLU A 316 24.86 -31.93 -46.94
C GLU A 316 24.23 -33.32 -46.88
N LYS A 317 23.61 -33.67 -45.75
CA LYS A 317 22.88 -34.94 -45.58
C LYS A 317 21.77 -35.10 -46.61
N HIS A 318 20.95 -34.07 -46.82
CA HIS A 318 19.89 -34.09 -47.83
C HIS A 318 20.41 -34.28 -49.26
N LEU A 319 21.51 -33.61 -49.61
CA LEU A 319 22.14 -33.75 -50.93
C LEU A 319 22.73 -35.15 -51.14
N ALA A 320 23.34 -35.73 -50.10
CA ALA A 320 23.85 -37.10 -50.14
C ALA A 320 22.72 -38.12 -50.32
N GLU A 321 21.61 -37.97 -49.60
CA GLU A 321 20.41 -38.83 -49.75
C GLU A 321 19.80 -38.74 -51.16
N ARG A 322 19.82 -37.56 -51.80
CA ARG A 322 19.37 -37.39 -53.19
C ARG A 322 20.30 -38.05 -54.21
N ARG A 323 21.62 -38.00 -54.01
CA ARG A 323 22.60 -38.66 -54.88
C ARG A 323 22.53 -40.19 -54.80
N GLY A 324 22.07 -40.73 -53.67
CA GLY A 324 21.91 -42.17 -53.46
C GLY A 324 20.58 -42.76 -53.94
N LYS A 325 19.63 -41.96 -54.43
CA LYS A 325 18.37 -42.45 -55.02
C LYS A 325 18.53 -42.63 -56.54
N PRO A 326 18.32 -43.83 -57.10
CA PRO A 326 18.33 -44.03 -58.55
C PRO A 326 17.29 -43.11 -59.21
N SER A 327 17.65 -42.50 -60.34
CA SER A 327 16.66 -41.82 -61.19
C SER A 327 15.63 -42.85 -61.64
N ALA A 328 14.37 -42.62 -61.30
CA ALA A 328 13.24 -43.34 -61.90
C ALA A 328 13.12 -43.00 -63.38
#